data_AF-A0A7H2BHF7-F1
#
_entry.id   AF-A0A7H2BHF7-F1
#
_cell.length_a   1.000
_cell.length_b   1.000
_cell.length_c   1.000
_cell.angle_alpha   90.00
_cell.angle_beta   90.00
_cell.angle_gamma   90.00
#
_symmetry.space_group_name_H-M   'P 1'
#
loop_
_entity.id
_entity.type
_entity.pdbx_description
1 polymer ?
#
loop_
_entity_poly.entity_id
_entity_poly.type
_entity_poly.pdbx_seq_one_letter_code
_entity_poly.pdbx_strand_id
1 'polypeptide(L)'
;MTALEILTIVGIVASVMAAGFALFQILLTREKSDVEWEDYKESDGIFRVRNIGTSTAYKVQLSAWTSEEIAETVEEKKVEPNGYVTFVLPERESKGPAPVNIPRVSLPRVSDIPPSERSDTDNPILRNMRKDLDSQWAMKKQMQDADDAMFLHAKKQAESQQVIYKVIWCSRRGVWSTYSSTTG
;
A
#
# COMPACT_ATOMS: atom_id res chain seq x y z
N MET A 1 64.90 -0.42 12.12
CA MET A 1 63.46 -0.29 12.43
C MET A 1 63.06 -1.46 13.32
N THR A 2 62.63 -1.19 14.53
CA THR A 2 62.29 -2.21 15.53
C THR A 2 60.81 -2.61 15.41
N ALA A 3 60.44 -3.81 15.89
CA ALA A 3 59.06 -4.29 15.84
C ALA A 3 58.07 -3.32 16.52
N LEU A 4 58.52 -2.58 17.53
CA LEU A 4 57.73 -1.57 18.24
C LEU A 4 57.38 -0.38 17.34
N GLU A 5 58.33 0.10 16.53
CA GLU A 5 58.15 1.23 15.60
C GLU A 5 57.15 0.89 14.49
N ILE A 6 57.21 -0.35 13.97
CA ILE A 6 56.26 -0.83 12.95
C ILE A 6 54.84 -0.88 13.54
N LEU A 7 54.69 -1.38 14.76
CA LEU A 7 53.40 -1.48 15.44
C LEU A 7 52.79 -0.10 15.72
N THR A 8 53.63 0.89 16.05
CA THR A 8 53.17 2.28 16.27
C THR A 8 52.68 2.90 14.96
N ILE A 9 53.43 2.74 13.87
CA ILE A 9 53.05 3.27 12.56
C ILE A 9 51.73 2.65 12.09
N VAL A 10 51.58 1.33 12.21
CA VAL A 10 50.33 0.63 11.84
C VAL A 10 49.15 1.10 12.69
N GLY A 11 49.34 1.29 14.00
CA GLY A 11 48.31 1.84 14.88
C GLY A 11 47.87 3.26 14.51
N ILE A 12 48.82 4.12 14.14
CA ILE A 12 48.54 5.48 13.69
C ILE A 12 47.75 5.46 12.37
N VAL A 13 48.18 4.66 11.39
CA VAL A 13 47.48 4.55 10.10
C VAL A 13 46.05 4.01 10.30
N ALA A 14 45.88 2.97 11.13
CA ALA A 14 44.57 2.41 11.42
C ALA A 14 43.63 3.42 12.10
N SER A 15 44.14 4.21 13.06
CA SER A 15 43.35 5.23 13.76
C SER A 15 42.96 6.41 12.85
N VAL A 16 43.85 6.86 11.96
CA VAL A 16 43.53 7.89 10.96
C VAL A 16 42.47 7.39 9.98
N MET A 17 42.58 6.15 9.50
CA MET A 17 41.59 5.54 8.62
C MET A 17 40.23 5.39 9.31
N ALA A 18 40.21 4.97 10.58
CA ALA A 18 38.99 4.85 11.36
C ALA A 18 38.33 6.21 11.61
N ALA A 19 39.11 7.25 11.94
CA ALA A 19 38.60 8.60 12.12
C ALA A 19 38.04 9.18 10.81
N GLY A 20 38.72 8.95 9.69
CA GLY A 20 38.26 9.34 8.36
C GLY A 20 36.95 8.64 7.98
N PHE A 21 36.85 7.34 8.25
CA PHE A 21 35.61 6.58 8.01
C PHE A 21 34.47 7.07 8.90
N ALA A 22 34.70 7.31 10.19
CA ALA A 22 33.70 7.84 11.10
C ALA A 22 33.21 9.24 10.66
N LEU A 23 34.12 10.12 10.23
CA LEU A 23 33.77 11.45 9.73
C LEU A 23 32.97 11.37 8.42
N PHE A 24 33.35 10.46 7.52
CA PHE A 24 32.58 10.18 6.31
C PHE A 24 31.16 9.70 6.63
N GLN A 25 31.00 8.76 7.57
CA GLN A 25 29.68 8.31 8.03
C GLN A 25 28.86 9.46 8.62
N ILE A 26 29.45 10.30 9.48
CA ILE A 26 28.78 11.48 10.04
C ILE A 26 28.34 12.46 8.94
N LEU A 27 29.17 12.67 7.91
CA LEU A 27 28.84 13.52 6.76
C LEU A 27 27.71 12.95 5.89
N LEU A 28 27.58 11.62 5.82
CA LEU A 28 26.46 10.95 5.18
C LEU A 28 25.17 11.11 6.02
N THR A 29 25.22 10.83 7.33
CA THR A 29 24.05 10.93 8.21
C THR A 29 23.54 12.37 8.36
N ARG A 30 24.42 13.38 8.22
CA ARG A 30 24.04 14.80 8.26
C ARG A 30 23.49 15.34 6.95
N GLU A 31 23.66 14.64 5.82
CA GLU A 31 23.06 15.08 4.55
C GLU A 31 21.56 14.77 4.58
N LYS A 32 20.77 15.74 5.05
CA LYS A 32 19.33 15.74 4.81
C LYS A 32 19.11 16.07 3.34
N SER A 33 18.95 15.06 2.50
CA SER A 33 18.36 15.26 1.18
C SER A 33 16.89 15.59 1.39
N ASP A 34 16.56 16.87 1.30
CA ASP A 34 15.20 17.38 1.39
C ASP A 34 14.48 17.09 0.07
N VAL A 35 14.09 15.83 -0.09
CA VAL A 35 13.35 15.30 -1.24
C VAL A 35 11.99 14.86 -0.70
N GLU A 36 10.96 15.49 -1.20
CA GLU A 36 9.57 15.17 -0.91
C GLU A 36 8.86 14.87 -2.22
N TRP A 37 7.93 13.93 -2.20
CA TRP A 37 7.22 13.46 -3.38
C TRP A 37 5.74 13.77 -3.27
N GLU A 38 5.18 14.29 -4.35
CA GLU A 38 3.75 14.58 -4.49
C GLU A 38 3.20 13.81 -5.70
N ASP A 39 2.11 13.07 -5.52
CA ASP A 39 1.38 12.45 -6.62
C ASP A 39 0.55 13.47 -7.39
N TYR A 40 0.57 13.29 -8.71
CA TYR A 40 -0.26 14.01 -9.63
C TYR A 40 -0.84 13.06 -10.66
N LYS A 41 -2.16 12.88 -10.66
CA LYS A 41 -2.87 12.20 -11.74
C LYS A 41 -3.06 13.19 -12.89
N GLU A 42 -2.37 12.97 -14.01
CA GLU A 42 -2.49 13.86 -15.17
C GLU A 42 -3.70 13.49 -16.02
N SER A 43 -3.89 12.20 -16.29
CA SER A 43 -5.02 11.66 -17.04
C SER A 43 -5.27 10.20 -16.67
N ASP A 44 -6.30 9.58 -17.25
CA ASP A 44 -6.53 8.15 -17.05
C ASP A 44 -5.33 7.33 -17.56
N GLY A 45 -4.83 6.43 -16.71
CA GLY A 45 -3.64 5.61 -16.98
C GLY A 45 -2.29 6.34 -16.83
N ILE A 46 -2.24 7.67 -16.79
CA ILE A 46 -0.98 8.44 -16.69
C ILE A 46 -0.86 9.06 -15.31
N PHE A 47 0.17 8.61 -14.59
CA PHE A 47 0.49 9.08 -13.26
C PHE A 47 1.86 9.71 -13.25
N ARG A 48 1.98 10.83 -12.53
CA ARG A 48 3.24 11.52 -12.33
C ARG A 48 3.52 11.65 -10.86
N VAL A 49 4.79 11.51 -10.49
CA VAL A 49 5.26 11.80 -9.15
C VAL A 49 6.27 12.94 -9.26
N ARG A 50 5.98 14.04 -8.57
CA ARG A 50 6.78 15.26 -8.60
C ARG A 50 7.70 15.32 -7.40
N ASN A 51 8.96 15.66 -7.62
CA ASN A 51 9.85 16.04 -6.53
C ASN A 51 9.51 17.48 -6.10
N ILE A 52 8.79 17.64 -4.98
CA ILE A 52 8.46 18.96 -4.41
C ILE A 52 9.50 19.45 -3.39
N GLY A 53 10.50 18.61 -3.09
CA GLY A 53 11.60 18.96 -2.19
C GLY A 53 12.58 19.95 -2.81
N THR A 54 13.45 20.52 -1.97
CA THR A 54 14.49 21.47 -2.40
C THR A 54 15.75 20.79 -2.98
N SER A 55 15.88 19.48 -2.78
CA SER A 55 17.04 18.69 -3.20
C SER A 55 16.78 17.87 -4.46
N THR A 56 17.84 17.62 -5.24
CA THR A 56 17.80 16.68 -6.37
C THR A 56 17.82 15.23 -5.86
N ALA A 57 16.96 14.39 -6.42
CA ALA A 57 16.98 12.94 -6.24
C ALA A 57 17.85 12.27 -7.33
N TYR A 58 18.70 11.31 -6.96
CA TYR A 58 19.55 10.55 -7.88
C TYR A 58 19.16 9.07 -7.88
N LYS A 59 19.41 8.37 -8.99
CA LYS A 59 19.11 6.92 -9.14
C LYS A 59 17.70 6.59 -8.64
N VAL A 60 16.73 7.31 -9.16
CA VAL A 60 15.33 7.17 -8.78
C VAL A 60 14.76 5.92 -9.44
N GLN A 61 14.14 5.05 -8.65
CA GLN A 61 13.38 3.90 -9.13
C GLN A 61 11.95 4.07 -8.64
N LEU A 62 11.00 4.12 -9.57
CA LEU A 62 9.58 4.18 -9.27
C LEU A 62 8.95 2.87 -9.71
N SER A 63 8.36 2.15 -8.76
CA SER A 63 7.60 0.92 -9.03
C SER A 63 6.14 1.15 -8.69
N ALA A 64 5.24 0.78 -9.59
CA ALA A 64 3.80 0.86 -9.40
C ALA A 64 3.17 -0.53 -9.47
N TRP A 65 2.23 -0.79 -8.57
CA TRP A 65 1.46 -2.02 -8.47
C TRP A 65 -0.02 -1.73 -8.61
N THR A 66 -0.71 -2.64 -9.29
CA THR A 66 -2.14 -2.83 -9.08
C THR A 66 -2.33 -4.04 -8.18
N SER A 67 -3.53 -4.25 -7.63
CA SER A 67 -3.82 -5.22 -6.56
C SER A 67 -3.24 -6.65 -6.69
N GLU A 68 -2.83 -7.08 -7.89
CA GLU A 68 -2.31 -8.44 -8.11
C GLU A 68 -1.00 -8.51 -8.94
N GLU A 69 -0.52 -7.43 -9.57
CA GLU A 69 0.69 -7.45 -10.41
C GLU A 69 1.52 -6.15 -10.35
N ILE A 70 2.85 -6.31 -10.50
CA ILE A 70 3.77 -5.19 -10.79
C ILE A 70 3.41 -4.69 -12.18
N ALA A 71 2.87 -3.47 -12.26
CA ALA A 71 2.44 -2.93 -13.53
C ALA A 71 3.62 -2.34 -14.31
N GLU A 72 4.49 -1.58 -13.65
CA GLU A 72 5.66 -0.98 -14.29
C GLU A 72 6.75 -0.59 -13.27
N THR A 73 8.00 -0.59 -13.70
CA THR A 73 9.11 0.05 -12.97
C THR A 73 9.86 0.98 -13.91
N VAL A 74 9.95 2.25 -13.52
CA VAL A 74 10.65 3.31 -14.25
C VAL A 74 11.90 3.70 -13.48
N GLU A 75 13.03 3.79 -14.18
CA GLU A 75 14.30 4.21 -13.60
C GLU A 75 14.74 5.54 -14.19
N GLU A 76 15.00 6.51 -13.31
CA GLU A 76 15.49 7.83 -13.68
C GLU A 76 16.85 8.09 -13.04
N LYS A 77 17.80 8.58 -13.84
CA LYS A 77 19.16 8.85 -13.31
C LYS A 77 19.16 10.00 -12.31
N LYS A 78 18.32 11.00 -12.54
CA LYS A 78 18.26 12.24 -11.76
C LYS A 78 16.89 12.89 -11.91
N VAL A 79 16.30 13.35 -10.81
CA VAL A 79 15.08 14.16 -10.78
C VAL A 79 15.35 15.43 -9.99
N GLU A 80 15.33 16.56 -10.68
CA GLU A 80 15.56 17.88 -10.07
C GLU A 80 14.34 18.32 -9.24
N PRO A 81 14.48 19.32 -8.35
CA PRO A 81 13.33 19.98 -7.74
C PRO A 81 12.32 20.42 -8.80
N ASN A 82 11.05 20.14 -8.55
CA ASN A 82 9.92 20.29 -9.48
C ASN A 82 9.93 19.38 -10.72
N GLY A 83 10.91 18.47 -10.83
CA GLY A 83 10.92 17.44 -11.87
C GLY A 83 9.88 16.34 -11.62
N TYR A 84 9.49 15.65 -12.69
CA TYR A 84 8.49 14.58 -12.65
C TYR A 84 9.10 13.26 -13.08
N VAL A 85 8.66 12.19 -12.43
CA VAL A 85 8.77 10.82 -12.95
C VAL A 85 7.39 10.42 -13.42
N THR A 86 7.27 10.05 -14.70
CA THR A 86 6.00 9.62 -15.30
C THR A 86 6.01 8.11 -15.42
N PHE A 87 4.88 7.48 -15.07
CA PHE A 87 4.64 6.07 -15.37
C PHE A 87 3.26 5.91 -16.01
N VAL A 88 3.14 4.89 -16.85
CA VAL A 88 1.93 4.66 -17.64
C VAL A 88 1.40 3.29 -17.27
N LEU A 89 0.31 3.29 -16.51
CA LEU A 89 -0.43 2.07 -16.28
C LEU A 89 -1.28 1.77 -17.51
N PRO A 90 -1.34 0.50 -17.96
CA PRO A 90 -2.22 0.12 -19.06
C PRO A 90 -3.64 0.59 -18.77
N GLU A 91 -4.21 1.30 -19.74
CA GLU A 91 -5.51 1.96 -19.67
C GLU A 91 -6.58 0.96 -19.20
N ARG A 92 -7.14 1.18 -18.02
CA ARG A 92 -8.36 0.50 -17.59
C ARG A 92 -9.54 1.26 -18.16
N GLU A 93 -10.56 0.55 -18.63
CA GLU A 93 -11.80 1.16 -19.12
C GLU A 93 -12.27 2.26 -18.15
N SER A 94 -12.39 3.50 -18.63
CA SER A 94 -12.81 4.67 -17.85
C SER A 94 -14.19 4.49 -17.20
N LYS A 95 -14.94 3.51 -17.69
CA LYS A 95 -16.13 2.97 -17.04
C LYS A 95 -15.73 1.89 -16.05
N GLY A 96 -15.26 2.31 -14.87
CA GLY A 96 -15.53 1.50 -13.70
C GLY A 96 -17.05 1.24 -13.62
N PRO A 97 -17.51 0.05 -13.17
CA PRO A 97 -18.92 -0.13 -12.86
C PRO A 97 -19.33 0.99 -11.90
N ALA A 98 -20.48 1.61 -12.17
CA ALA A 98 -20.98 2.79 -11.44
C ALA A 98 -20.76 2.61 -9.93
N PRO A 99 -20.37 3.67 -9.19
CA PRO A 99 -20.17 3.58 -7.75
C PRO A 99 -21.39 2.88 -7.17
N VAL A 100 -21.19 1.66 -6.68
CA VAL A 100 -22.27 0.93 -6.04
C VAL A 100 -22.43 1.64 -4.71
N ASN A 101 -23.29 2.66 -4.73
CA ASN A 101 -23.85 3.25 -3.54
C ASN A 101 -24.72 2.13 -2.97
N ILE A 102 -24.08 1.19 -2.28
CA ILE A 102 -24.76 0.18 -1.49
C ILE A 102 -25.13 0.96 -0.24
N PRO A 103 -26.38 1.47 -0.10
CA PRO A 103 -26.81 1.92 1.20
C PRO A 103 -26.60 0.74 2.14
N ARG A 104 -25.69 0.90 3.13
CA ARG A 104 -25.70 0.02 4.29
C ARG A 104 -27.03 0.27 4.96
N VAL A 105 -28.05 -0.49 4.57
CA VAL A 105 -29.26 -0.57 5.36
C VAL A 105 -28.77 -1.21 6.65
N SER A 106 -28.70 -0.42 7.72
CA SER A 106 -28.36 -0.89 9.06
C SER A 106 -29.53 -1.72 9.58
N LEU A 107 -29.79 -2.85 8.93
CA LEU A 107 -30.76 -3.82 9.38
C LEU A 107 -30.15 -4.62 10.54
N PRO A 108 -30.96 -5.00 11.53
CA PRO A 108 -30.51 -5.93 12.56
C PRO A 108 -30.02 -7.22 11.90
N ARG A 109 -28.78 -7.63 12.22
CA ARG A 109 -28.18 -8.85 11.68
C ARG A 109 -29.06 -10.05 12.03
N VAL A 110 -29.38 -10.86 11.03
CA VAL A 110 -30.08 -12.14 11.20
C VAL A 110 -29.15 -13.09 11.94
N SER A 111 -29.65 -13.68 13.03
CA SER A 111 -28.95 -14.70 13.82
C SER A 111 -28.45 -15.84 12.94
N ASP A 112 -27.24 -16.33 13.19
CA ASP A 112 -26.68 -17.50 12.49
C ASP A 112 -27.37 -18.81 12.88
N ILE A 113 -28.07 -18.82 14.03
CA ILE A 113 -28.79 -19.99 14.55
C ILE A 113 -30.26 -19.92 14.13
N PRO A 114 -30.82 -20.97 13.51
CA PRO A 114 -32.22 -21.02 13.12
C PRO A 114 -33.16 -21.10 14.35
N PRO A 115 -34.40 -20.61 14.24
CA PRO A 115 -35.41 -20.69 15.31
C PRO A 115 -35.71 -22.12 15.79
N SER A 116 -35.60 -23.12 14.90
CA SER A 116 -35.83 -24.52 15.23
C SER A 116 -34.83 -25.12 16.20
N GLU A 117 -33.59 -24.65 16.22
CA GLU A 117 -32.55 -25.13 17.14
C GLU A 117 -32.69 -24.55 18.56
N ARG A 118 -33.60 -23.59 18.77
CA ARG A 118 -33.75 -22.88 20.04
C ARG A 118 -34.83 -23.44 20.99
N SER A 119 -35.57 -24.49 20.62
CA SER A 119 -36.63 -25.03 21.51
C SER A 119 -36.89 -26.54 21.33
N ASP A 120 -37.03 -27.24 22.45
CA ASP A 120 -37.21 -28.70 22.55
C ASP A 120 -38.69 -29.10 22.75
N THR A 121 -39.61 -28.63 21.89
CA THR A 121 -41.05 -28.87 22.13
C THR A 121 -41.69 -29.74 21.03
N ASP A 122 -42.16 -30.93 21.42
CA ASP A 122 -42.56 -32.02 20.53
C ASP A 122 -44.07 -31.99 20.18
N ASN A 123 -44.65 -30.80 19.97
CA ASN A 123 -46.06 -30.62 19.65
C ASN A 123 -46.30 -30.47 18.13
N PRO A 124 -47.17 -31.29 17.49
CA PRO A 124 -47.40 -31.27 16.04
C PRO A 124 -47.93 -29.94 15.48
N ILE A 125 -48.69 -29.16 16.26
CA ILE A 125 -49.18 -27.84 15.85
C ILE A 125 -48.03 -26.82 15.82
N LEU A 126 -47.11 -26.92 16.78
CA LEU A 126 -45.91 -26.07 16.85
C LEU A 126 -44.88 -26.43 15.76
N ARG A 127 -44.87 -27.68 15.27
CA ARG A 127 -43.98 -28.11 14.17
C ARG A 127 -44.25 -27.36 12.86
N ASN A 128 -45.52 -27.09 12.51
CA ASN A 128 -45.86 -26.37 11.29
C ASN A 128 -45.53 -24.88 11.38
N MET A 129 -45.76 -24.25 12.54
CA MET A 129 -45.34 -22.87 12.78
C MET A 129 -43.82 -22.71 12.78
N ARG A 130 -43.08 -23.71 13.28
CA ARG A 130 -41.62 -23.74 13.24
C ARG A 130 -41.09 -23.81 11.80
N LYS A 131 -41.68 -24.63 10.94
CA LYS A 131 -41.31 -24.68 9.51
C LYS A 131 -41.50 -23.33 8.81
N ASP A 132 -42.58 -22.62 9.13
CA ASP A 132 -42.82 -21.28 8.58
C ASP A 132 -41.79 -20.26 9.08
N LEU A 133 -41.48 -20.28 10.39
CA LEU A 133 -40.45 -19.42 11.00
C LEU A 133 -39.04 -19.71 10.45
N ASP A 134 -38.68 -20.96 10.24
CA ASP A 134 -37.40 -21.36 9.64
C ASP A 134 -37.32 -20.93 8.18
N SER A 135 -38.43 -21.00 7.44
CA SER A 135 -38.51 -20.55 6.05
C SER A 135 -38.34 -19.03 5.96
N GLN A 136 -38.98 -18.27 6.85
CA GLN A 136 -38.80 -16.82 6.95
C GLN A 136 -37.38 -16.44 7.38
N TRP A 137 -36.78 -17.19 8.31
CA TRP A 137 -35.39 -17.00 8.71
C TRP A 137 -34.43 -17.26 7.55
N ALA A 138 -34.60 -18.37 6.83
CA ALA A 138 -33.76 -18.74 5.70
C ALA A 138 -33.80 -17.70 4.59
N MET A 139 -34.99 -17.16 4.27
CA MET A 139 -35.14 -16.08 3.29
C MET A 139 -34.39 -14.81 3.73
N LYS A 140 -34.52 -14.40 5.01
CA LYS A 140 -33.80 -13.24 5.54
C LYS A 140 -32.29 -13.46 5.58
N LYS A 141 -31.85 -14.66 5.93
CA LYS A 141 -30.44 -15.04 5.98
C LYS A 141 -29.82 -15.02 4.58
N GLN A 142 -30.53 -15.57 3.59
CA GLN A 142 -30.10 -15.55 2.19
C GLN A 142 -29.97 -14.13 1.64
N MET A 143 -30.91 -13.24 1.95
CA MET A 143 -30.81 -11.82 1.57
C MET A 143 -29.58 -11.15 2.21
N GLN A 144 -29.35 -11.38 3.51
CA GLN A 144 -28.18 -10.82 4.18
C GLN A 144 -26.87 -11.36 3.62
N ASP A 145 -26.78 -12.67 3.36
CA ASP A 145 -25.56 -13.29 2.82
C ASP A 145 -25.29 -12.80 1.38
N ALA A 146 -26.35 -12.56 0.59
CA ALA A 146 -26.23 -11.96 -0.74
C ALA A 146 -25.75 -10.49 -0.68
N ASP A 147 -26.28 -9.70 0.26
CA ASP A 147 -25.84 -8.32 0.48
C ASP A 147 -24.38 -8.26 0.98
N ASP A 148 -24.01 -9.14 1.92
CA ASP A 148 -22.64 -9.25 2.44
C ASP A 148 -21.66 -9.65 1.31
N ALA A 149 -22.04 -10.61 0.45
CA ALA A 149 -21.25 -11.01 -0.71
C ALA A 149 -21.10 -9.87 -1.73
N MET A 150 -22.17 -9.12 -2.00
CA MET A 150 -22.14 -7.97 -2.89
C MET A 150 -21.25 -6.85 -2.35
N PHE A 151 -21.31 -6.58 -1.05
CA PHE A 151 -20.43 -5.62 -0.39
C PHE A 151 -18.97 -6.04 -0.46
N LEU A 152 -18.67 -7.32 -0.24
CA LEU A 152 -17.32 -7.85 -0.33
C LEU A 152 -16.77 -7.77 -1.76
N HIS A 153 -17.62 -8.05 -2.75
CA HIS A 153 -17.28 -7.91 -4.17
C HIS A 153 -17.00 -6.46 -4.54
N ALA A 154 -17.86 -5.52 -4.13
CA ALA A 154 -17.67 -4.09 -4.35
C ALA A 154 -16.40 -3.57 -3.66
N LYS A 155 -16.12 -4.04 -2.45
CA LYS A 155 -14.89 -3.70 -1.72
C LYS A 155 -13.64 -4.22 -2.45
N LYS A 156 -13.63 -5.48 -2.88
CA LYS A 156 -12.53 -6.05 -3.67
C LYS A 156 -12.33 -5.32 -5.00
N GLN A 157 -13.41 -4.89 -5.64
CA GLN A 157 -13.34 -4.09 -6.86
C GLN A 157 -12.81 -2.67 -6.60
N ALA A 158 -13.16 -2.04 -5.48
CA ALA A 158 -12.59 -0.75 -5.10
C ALA A 158 -11.10 -0.86 -4.74
N GLU A 159 -10.72 -1.92 -4.01
CA GLU A 159 -9.31 -2.20 -3.69
C GLU A 159 -8.50 -2.53 -4.95
N SER A 160 -9.09 -3.19 -5.95
CA SER A 160 -8.40 -3.44 -7.22
C SER A 160 -8.17 -2.19 -8.06
N GLN A 161 -8.88 -1.09 -7.78
CA GLN A 161 -8.69 0.21 -8.42
C GLN A 161 -7.58 1.06 -7.79
N GLN A 162 -7.11 0.71 -6.59
CA GLN A 162 -6.04 1.46 -5.93
C GLN A 162 -4.69 1.20 -6.62
N VAL A 163 -3.98 2.29 -6.91
CA VAL A 163 -2.61 2.23 -7.43
C VAL A 163 -1.67 2.49 -6.28
N ILE A 164 -0.90 1.47 -5.91
CA ILE A 164 0.17 1.61 -4.92
C ILE A 164 1.44 1.89 -5.69
N TYR A 165 2.20 2.91 -5.29
CA TYR A 165 3.52 3.14 -5.87
C TYR A 165 4.57 3.37 -4.80
N LYS A 166 5.82 3.05 -5.14
CA LYS A 166 7.00 3.22 -4.29
C LYS A 166 8.08 3.90 -5.09
N VAL A 167 8.64 4.96 -4.51
CA VAL A 167 9.78 5.69 -5.05
C VAL A 167 10.97 5.43 -4.15
N ILE A 168 12.04 4.92 -4.74
CA ILE A 168 13.33 4.73 -4.10
C ILE A 168 14.30 5.71 -4.76
N TRP A 169 15.08 6.44 -3.96
CA TRP A 169 16.09 7.35 -4.51
C TRP A 169 17.31 7.41 -3.62
N CYS A 170 18.37 8.00 -4.17
CA CYS A 170 19.66 8.19 -3.55
C CYS A 170 19.98 9.69 -3.44
N SER A 171 20.54 10.11 -2.32
CA SER A 171 21.13 11.45 -2.15
C SER A 171 22.39 11.59 -3.01
N ARG A 172 22.90 12.83 -3.14
CA ARG A 172 24.15 13.10 -3.84
C ARG A 172 25.33 12.29 -3.28
N ARG A 173 25.36 12.00 -1.98
CA ARG A 173 26.46 11.27 -1.33
C ARG A 173 26.19 9.79 -1.10
N GLY A 174 25.05 9.25 -1.53
CA GLY A 174 24.81 7.81 -1.48
C GLY A 174 23.78 7.34 -0.44
N VAL A 175 23.07 8.24 0.23
CA VAL A 175 22.04 7.86 1.22
C VAL A 175 20.77 7.46 0.49
N TRP A 176 20.29 6.23 0.69
CA TRP A 176 19.06 5.75 0.09
C TRP A 176 17.84 6.12 0.91
N SER A 177 16.75 6.44 0.25
CA SER A 177 15.46 6.81 0.85
C SER A 177 14.33 6.18 0.07
N THR A 178 13.18 6.07 0.72
CA THR A 178 12.00 5.40 0.17
C THR A 178 10.74 6.16 0.57
N TYR A 179 9.84 6.29 -0.39
CA TYR A 179 8.52 6.88 -0.25
C TYR A 179 7.51 5.92 -0.85
N SER A 180 6.35 5.80 -0.23
CA SER A 180 5.25 4.97 -0.71
C SER A 180 3.95 5.71 -0.52
N SER A 181 3.09 5.67 -1.53
CA SER A 181 1.75 6.23 -1.47
C SER A 181 0.76 5.34 -2.19
N THR A 182 -0.51 5.51 -1.86
CA THR A 182 -1.64 4.81 -2.47
C THR A 182 -2.58 5.84 -3.04
N THR A 183 -2.77 5.78 -4.35
CA THR A 183 -3.71 6.61 -5.08
C THR A 183 -5.07 5.89 -5.08
N GLY A 184 -6.12 6.57 -4.61
CA GLY A 184 -7.49 6.06 -4.53
C GLY A 184 -8.44 6.75 -5.51
#